data_AF-A0A2E3MQ38-F1
#
_entry.id   AF-A0A2E3MQ38-F1
#
_cell.length_a   1.000
_cell.length_b   1.000
_cell.length_c   1.000
_cell.angle_alpha   90.00
_cell.angle_beta   90.00
_cell.angle_gamma   90.00
#
_symmetry.space_group_name_H-M   'P 1'
#
loop_
_entity.id
_entity.type
_entity.pdbx_description
1 polymer ?
#
loop_
_entity_poly.entity_id
_entity_poly.type
_entity_poly.pdbx_seq_one_letter_code
_entity_poly.pdbx_strand_id
1 'polypeptide(L)'
;MLCARGELFTRKDFSQRLGLTIIAVGFIAATITWAWHMPLATYAILGLSAAIDFTLFFVVGNLLECYNCHAEFRGLEHLGEFQAFNLETHERYRQQSARLREATENPRGP
;
A
#
# COMPACT_ATOMS: atom_id res chain seq x y z
N MET A 1 -21.58 7.83 -0.17
CA MET A 1 -21.33 7.07 -1.43
C MET A 1 -21.20 5.61 -1.05
N LEU A 2 -22.21 4.77 -1.33
CA LEU A 2 -22.06 3.31 -1.25
C LEU A 2 -21.55 2.84 -2.61
N CYS A 3 -20.35 2.28 -2.63
CA CYS A 3 -19.75 1.73 -3.84
C CYS A 3 -20.43 0.37 -4.12
N ALA A 4 -21.43 0.35 -5.00
CA ALA A 4 -22.26 -0.83 -5.28
C ALA A 4 -21.66 -1.78 -6.35
N ARG A 5 -20.40 -1.54 -6.77
CA ARG A 5 -19.76 -2.28 -7.86
C ARG A 5 -18.74 -3.24 -7.23
N GLY A 6 -19.09 -4.53 -7.19
CA GLY A 6 -18.39 -5.60 -6.46
C GLY A 6 -17.04 -6.03 -7.04
N GLU A 7 -16.33 -5.16 -7.76
CA GLU A 7 -14.97 -5.42 -8.21
C GLU A 7 -14.01 -4.90 -7.15
N LEU A 8 -13.75 -5.76 -6.16
CA LEU A 8 -12.85 -5.53 -5.04
C LEU A 8 -11.61 -6.40 -5.19
N PHE A 9 -10.47 -5.90 -4.73
CA PHE A 9 -9.24 -6.68 -4.65
C PHE A 9 -8.63 -6.61 -3.26
N THR A 10 -7.95 -7.69 -2.89
CA THR A 10 -7.29 -7.80 -1.59
C THR A 10 -5.87 -7.24 -1.66
N ARG A 11 -5.52 -6.37 -0.72
CA ARG A 11 -4.20 -5.74 -0.56
C ARG A 11 -3.79 -5.82 0.92
N LYS A 12 -2.49 -5.93 1.21
CA LYS A 12 -1.98 -5.78 2.58
C LYS A 12 -2.19 -4.34 3.06
N ASP A 13 -2.74 -4.15 4.25
CA ASP A 13 -2.96 -2.84 4.88
C ASP A 13 -1.66 -2.25 5.45
N PHE A 14 -0.62 -2.17 4.63
CA PHE A 14 0.65 -1.63 5.10
C PHE A 14 0.57 -0.11 5.12
N SER A 15 0.60 0.47 6.32
CA SER A 15 0.69 1.92 6.49
C SER A 15 2.04 2.40 5.98
N GLN A 16 2.02 3.11 4.85
CA GLN A 16 3.22 3.70 4.26
C GLN A 16 3.95 4.63 5.24
N ARG A 17 3.21 5.29 6.13
CA ARG A 17 3.78 6.15 7.18
C ARG A 17 4.59 5.34 8.20
N LEU A 18 4.07 4.17 8.64
CA LEU A 18 4.79 3.32 9.60
C LEU A 18 6.11 2.80 9.01
N GLY A 19 6.08 2.27 7.79
CA GLY A 19 7.30 1.81 7.11
C GLY A 19 8.33 2.93 6.96
N LEU A 20 7.89 4.12 6.54
CA LEU A 20 8.79 5.28 6.40
C LEU A 20 9.41 5.70 7.75
N THR A 21 8.63 5.68 8.84
CA THR A 21 9.16 6.02 10.16
C THR A 21 10.23 5.04 10.63
N ILE A 22 10.04 3.74 10.42
CA ILE A 22 11.01 2.70 10.81
C ILE A 22 12.31 2.87 10.03
N ILE A 23 12.22 3.06 8.71
CA ILE A 23 13.38 3.30 7.85
C ILE A 23 14.12 4.57 8.28
N ALA A 24 13.41 5.68 8.51
CA ALA A 24 14.02 6.94 8.91
C ALA A 24 14.75 6.84 10.26
N VAL A 25 14.12 6.22 11.27
CA VAL A 25 14.73 6.03 12.58
C VAL A 25 15.94 5.10 12.49
N GLY A 26 15.81 3.96 11.79
CA GLY A 26 16.91 3.02 11.59
C GLY A 26 18.09 3.64 10.87
N PHE A 27 17.83 4.43 9.83
CA PHE A 27 18.86 5.15 9.08
C PHE A 27 19.62 6.16 9.96
N ILE A 28 18.91 7.01 10.72
CA ILE A 28 19.53 8.00 11.60
C ILE A 28 20.38 7.30 12.67
N ALA A 29 19.83 6.27 13.33
CA ALA A 29 20.52 5.54 14.38
C ALA A 29 21.78 4.82 13.85
N ALA A 30 21.67 4.13 12.70
CA ALA A 30 22.80 3.47 12.05
C ALA A 30 23.90 4.45 11.62
N THR A 31 23.52 5.63 11.12
CA THR A 31 24.47 6.69 10.73
C THR A 31 25.24 7.20 11.95
N ILE A 32 24.57 7.43 13.08
CA ILE A 32 25.20 7.88 14.33
C ILE A 32 26.16 6.82 14.88
N THR A 33 25.74 5.55 14.96
CA THR A 33 26.60 4.48 15.49
C THR A 33 27.79 4.18 14.60
N TRP A 34 27.63 4.33 13.28
CA TRP A 34 28.74 4.24 12.33
C TRP A 34 29.75 5.38 12.53
N ALA A 35 29.27 6.62 12.72
CA ALA A 35 30.13 7.77 12.98
C ALA A 35 30.96 7.62 14.27
N TRP A 36 30.45 6.88 15.26
CA TRP A 36 31.19 6.53 16.49
C TRP A 36 32.07 5.28 16.36
N HIS A 37 32.28 4.75 15.16
CA HIS A 37 33.07 3.54 14.92
C HIS A 37 32.59 2.32 15.74
N MET A 38 31.27 2.18 15.94
CA MET A 38 30.66 1.04 16.64
C MET A 38 29.98 0.07 15.66
N PRO A 39 30.75 -0.76 14.92
CA PRO A 39 30.21 -1.57 13.83
C PRO A 39 29.18 -2.60 14.31
N LEU A 40 29.40 -3.20 15.48
CA LEU A 40 28.46 -4.17 16.05
C LEU A 40 27.09 -3.55 16.33
N ALA A 41 27.06 -2.32 16.85
CA ALA A 41 25.82 -1.59 17.13
C ALA A 41 25.10 -1.21 15.82
N THR A 42 25.84 -0.76 14.81
CA THR A 42 25.27 -0.44 13.49
C THR A 42 24.59 -1.68 12.88
N TYR A 43 25.28 -2.82 12.85
CA TYR A 43 24.68 -4.05 12.31
C TYR A 43 23.51 -4.55 13.15
N ALA A 44 23.56 -4.41 14.48
CA ALA A 44 22.44 -4.76 15.35
C ALA A 44 21.20 -3.89 15.06
N ILE A 45 21.36 -2.58 14.84
CA ILE A 45 20.25 -1.68 14.50
C ILE A 45 19.63 -2.04 13.15
N LEU A 46 20.47 -2.27 12.13
CA LEU A 46 19.99 -2.66 10.79
C LEU A 46 19.30 -4.03 10.81
N GLY A 47 19.84 -4.99 11.57
CA GLY A 47 19.21 -6.29 11.76
C GLY A 47 17.87 -6.17 12.49
N LEU A 48 17.80 -5.33 13.52
CA LEU A 48 16.57 -5.08 14.26
C LEU A 48 15.50 -4.41 13.40
N SER A 49 15.86 -3.39 12.61
CA SER A 49 14.90 -2.74 11.70
C SER A 49 14.35 -3.73 10.67
N ALA A 50 15.21 -4.57 10.09
CA ALA A 50 14.78 -5.61 9.15
C ALA A 50 13.86 -6.65 9.81
N ALA A 51 14.15 -7.04 11.06
CA ALA A 51 13.30 -7.95 11.82
C ALA A 51 11.93 -7.35 12.15
N ILE A 52 11.87 -6.05 12.46
CA ILE A 52 10.61 -5.32 12.69
C ILE A 52 9.78 -5.28 11.41
N ASP A 53 10.39 -4.92 10.27
CA ASP A 53 9.70 -4.87 8.98
C ASP A 53 9.15 -6.26 8.59
N PHE A 54 9.95 -7.31 8.78
CA PHE A 54 9.51 -8.68 8.55
C PHE A 54 8.35 -9.06 9.47
N THR A 55 8.42 -8.75 10.76
CA THR A 55 7.34 -9.02 11.71
C THR A 55 6.06 -8.29 11.32
N LEU A 56 6.16 -7.01 10.93
CA LEU A 56 5.02 -6.23 10.45
C LEU A 56 4.41 -6.85 9.20
N PHE A 57 5.21 -7.39 8.28
CA PHE A 57 4.68 -8.07 7.10
C PHE A 57 3.75 -9.24 7.46
N PHE A 58 4.06 -10.01 8.51
CA PHE A 58 3.18 -11.10 8.97
C PHE A 58 1.95 -10.60 9.74
N VAL A 59 2.12 -9.58 10.59
CA VAL A 59 1.05 -9.08 11.46
C VAL A 59 0.04 -8.21 10.71
N VAL A 60 0.48 -7.47 9.70
CA VAL A 60 -0.39 -6.56 8.94
C VAL A 60 -1.50 -7.36 8.26
N GLY A 61 -2.74 -6.99 8.58
CA GLY A 61 -3.94 -7.59 8.02
C GLY A 61 -4.14 -7.29 6.55
N ASN A 62 -5.09 -7.99 5.96
CA ASN A 62 -5.56 -7.72 4.61
C ASN A 62 -6.64 -6.63 4.63
N LEU A 63 -6.69 -5.85 3.56
CA LEU A 63 -7.63 -4.77 3.27
C LEU A 63 -8.27 -5.06 1.92
N LEU A 64 -9.57 -4.84 1.80
CA LEU A 64 -10.22 -4.79 0.49
C LEU A 64 -10.26 -3.36 0.00
N GLU A 65 -9.89 -3.18 -1.27
CA GLU A 65 -9.99 -1.90 -1.96
C GLU A 65 -10.80 -2.08 -3.25
N CYS A 66 -11.63 -1.11 -3.58
CA CYS A 66 -12.38 -1.12 -4.84
C CYS A 66 -11.59 -0.40 -5.95
N TYR A 67 -11.55 -0.99 -7.16
CA TYR A 67 -10.81 -0.42 -8.30
C TYR A 67 -11.30 0.95 -8.79
N ASN A 68 -12.57 1.29 -8.56
CA ASN A 68 -13.17 2.52 -9.11
C ASN A 68 -13.15 3.67 -8.10
N CYS A 69 -13.67 3.41 -6.90
CA CYS A 69 -13.88 4.43 -5.88
C CYS A 69 -12.74 4.49 -4.85
N HIS A 70 -11.78 3.55 -4.88
CA HIS A 70 -10.70 3.42 -3.89
C HIS A 70 -11.21 3.39 -2.44
N ALA A 71 -12.44 2.91 -2.25
CA ALA A 71 -13.01 2.74 -0.91
C ALA A 71 -12.32 1.56 -0.22
N GLU A 72 -11.78 1.83 0.97
CA GLU A 72 -11.11 0.85 1.82
C GLU A 72 -12.11 0.17 2.75
N PHE A 73 -12.15 -1.16 2.73
CA PHE A 73 -13.00 -1.96 3.60
C PHE A 73 -12.14 -2.85 4.51
N ARG A 74 -12.29 -2.66 5.83
CA ARG A 74 -11.54 -3.34 6.91
C ARG A 74 -12.46 -4.26 7.68
N GLY A 75 -11.93 -5.38 8.20
CA GLY A 75 -12.64 -6.22 9.17
C GLY A 75 -13.76 -7.11 8.63
N LEU A 76 -13.77 -7.42 7.33
CA LEU A 76 -14.69 -8.43 6.79
C LEU A 76 -14.13 -9.84 7.06
N GLU A 77 -14.99 -10.78 7.47
CA GLU A 77 -14.58 -12.16 7.80
C GLU A 77 -14.11 -12.97 6.57
N HIS A 78 -14.38 -12.51 5.34
CA HIS A 78 -14.13 -13.26 4.10
C HIS A 78 -13.21 -12.53 3.10
N LEU A 79 -12.26 -11.71 3.59
CA LEU A 79 -11.30 -10.96 2.73
C LEU A 79 -10.45 -11.87 1.82
N GLY A 80 -10.31 -13.15 2.17
CA GLY A 80 -9.52 -14.14 1.42
C GLY A 80 -10.20 -14.76 0.20
N GLU A 81 -11.51 -14.59 0.04
CA GLU A 81 -12.25 -15.11 -1.13
C GLU A 81 -12.19 -14.15 -2.34
N PHE A 82 -11.79 -12.90 -2.11
CA PHE A 82 -11.66 -11.91 -3.17
C PHE A 82 -10.35 -12.10 -3.94
N GLN A 83 -10.43 -11.82 -5.24
CA GLN A 83 -9.32 -12.01 -6.16
C GLN A 83 -8.18 -11.04 -5.84
N ALA A 84 -6.94 -11.49 -6.04
CA ALA A 84 -5.76 -10.63 -5.95
C ALA A 84 -5.83 -9.52 -7.00
N PHE A 85 -4.99 -8.50 -6.81
CA PHE A 85 -4.89 -7.37 -7.74
C PHE A 85 -4.66 -7.84 -9.19
N ASN A 86 -5.52 -7.38 -10.10
CA ASN A 86 -5.49 -7.64 -11.53
C ASN A 86 -5.23 -6.34 -12.28
N LEU A 87 -4.08 -6.29 -12.97
CA LEU A 87 -3.64 -5.12 -13.71
C LEU A 87 -4.57 -4.75 -14.86
N GLU A 88 -5.13 -5.75 -15.56
CA GLU A 88 -6.06 -5.53 -16.67
C GLU A 88 -7.31 -4.80 -16.18
N THR A 89 -7.90 -5.26 -15.07
CA THR A 89 -9.06 -4.63 -14.45
C THR A 89 -8.75 -3.18 -14.04
N HIS A 90 -7.61 -2.97 -13.39
CA HIS A 90 -7.16 -1.64 -12.98
C HIS A 90 -6.99 -0.69 -14.17
N GLU A 91 -6.31 -1.13 -15.24
CA GLU A 91 -6.13 -0.31 -16.44
C GLU A 91 -7.44 -0.02 -17.16
N ARG A 92 -8.37 -0.99 -17.21
CA ARG A 92 -9.72 -0.77 -17.77
C ARG A 92 -10.47 0.34 -17.03
N TYR A 93 -10.47 0.35 -15.70
CA TYR A 93 -11.08 1.44 -14.93
C TYR A 93 -10.40 2.78 -15.17
N ARG A 94 -9.06 2.79 -15.24
CA ARG A 94 -8.30 4.00 -15.55
C ARG A 94 -8.72 4.58 -16.91
N GLN A 95 -8.79 3.75 -17.95
CA GLN A 95 -9.24 4.17 -19.29
C GLN A 95 -10.69 4.65 -19.31
N GLN A 96 -11.61 3.96 -18.62
CA GLN A 96 -13.01 4.38 -18.53
C GLN A 96 -13.14 5.76 -17.86
N SER A 97 -12.40 5.99 -16.77
CA SER A 97 -12.40 7.28 -16.07
C SER A 97 -11.85 8.41 -16.95
N ALA A 98 -10.83 8.14 -17.76
CA ALA A 98 -10.28 9.10 -18.71
C ALA A 98 -11.28 9.45 -19.82
N ARG A 99 -11.90 8.45 -20.44
CA ARG A 99 -12.93 8.65 -21.49
C ARG A 99 -14.14 9.44 -20.97
N LEU A 100 -14.58 9.18 -19.73
CA LEU A 100 -15.68 9.93 -19.12
C LEU A 100 -15.30 11.41 -18.88
N ARG A 101 -14.08 11.68 -18.44
CA ARG A 101 -13.57 13.04 -18.27
C ARG A 101 -13.50 13.78 -19.60
N GLU A 102 -12.96 13.14 -20.63
CA GLU A 102 -12.92 13.67 -21.99
C GLU A 102 -14.32 13.97 -22.56
N ALA A 103 -15.28 13.07 -22.38
CA ALA A 103 -16.66 13.29 -22.81
C ALA A 103 -17.38 14.41 -22.04
N THR A 104 -17.00 14.66 -20.79
CA THR A 104 -17.55 15.74 -19.95
C THR A 104 -16.92 17.09 -20.30
N GLU A 105 -15.62 17.11 -20.57
CA GLU A 105 -14.85 18.30 -20.94
C GLU A 105 -15.11 18.71 -22.40
N ASN A 106 -15.33 17.75 -23.28
CA ASN A 106 -15.70 17.97 -24.67
C ASN A 106 -17.02 17.26 -25.02
N PRO A 107 -18.19 17.79 -24.58
CA PRO A 107 -19.50 17.22 -24.92
C PRO A 107 -19.85 17.36 -26.41
N ARG A 108 -19.00 18.04 -27.19
CA ARG A 108 -19.07 18.15 -28.65
C ARG A 108 -17.74 17.64 -29.25
N GLY A 109 -17.48 16.33 -29.14
CA GLY A 109 -16.44 15.69 -29.96
C GLY A 109 -16.69 15.95 -31.46
N PRO A 110 -15.65 15.91 -32.32
CA PRO A 110 -15.62 16.53 -33.65
C PRO A 110 -16.81 16.20 -34.55
#